data_AF-A0A1F2YB78-F1
#
_entry.id   AF-A0A1F2YB78-F1
#
_cell.length_a   1.000
_cell.length_b   1.000
_cell.length_c   1.000
_cell.angle_alpha   90.00
_cell.angle_beta   90.00
_cell.angle_gamma   90.00
#
_symmetry.space_group_name_H-M   'P 1'
#
loop_
_entity.id
_entity.type
_entity.pdbx_description
1 polymer ?
#
loop_
_entity_poly.entity_id
_entity_poly.type
_entity_poly.pdbx_seq_one_letter_code
_entity_poly.pdbx_strand_id
1 'polypeptide(L)'
;MICRIVAEGEKGGEPATATVDVFVYPDEETGFNAMEQSTGWHAAIVCHWMASGRIAPGATPNELAVDATALIPELTARGFLFTEKVE
;
A
#
# COMPACT_ATOMS: atom_id res chain seq x y z
N MET A 1 -8.58 4.16 -9.36
CA MET A 1 -8.78 4.44 -7.92
C MET A 1 -7.66 5.37 -7.49
N ILE A 2 -7.98 6.37 -6.68
CA ILE A 2 -7.01 7.25 -6.04
C ILE A 2 -7.24 7.19 -4.53
N CYS A 3 -6.16 7.03 -3.77
CA CYS A 3 -6.16 7.14 -2.32
C CYS A 3 -5.14 8.19 -1.91
N ARG A 4 -5.59 9.24 -1.21
CA ARG A 4 -4.73 10.30 -0.68
C ARG A 4 -4.59 10.15 0.82
N ILE A 5 -3.36 10.08 1.29
CA ILE A 5 -3.00 10.08 2.70
C ILE A 5 -2.36 11.44 2.98
N VAL A 6 -2.87 12.13 4.01
CA VAL A 6 -2.31 13.40 4.50
C VAL A 6 -1.91 13.18 5.96
N ALA A 7 -0.66 13.48 6.28
CA ALA A 7 -0.13 13.45 7.63
C ALA A 7 0.36 14.86 7.99
N GLU A 8 -0.18 15.41 9.07
CA GLU A 8 0.21 16.71 9.61
C GLU A 8 1.02 16.50 10.89
N GLY A 9 2.07 17.30 11.09
CA GLY A 9 2.93 17.20 12.25
C GLY A 9 4.00 18.29 12.30
N GLU A 10 5.13 18.00 12.94
CA GLU A 10 6.27 18.90 13.01
C GLU A 10 7.51 18.25 12.39
N LYS A 11 8.30 19.03 11.65
CA LYS A 11 9.59 18.61 11.08
C LYS A 11 10.64 19.66 11.41
N GLY A 12 11.56 19.31 12.31
CA GLY A 12 12.58 20.25 12.76
C GLY A 12 12.03 21.39 13.64
N GLY A 13 10.89 21.16 14.32
CA GLY A 13 10.25 22.14 15.21
C GLY A 13 9.28 23.10 14.51
N GLU A 14 9.14 23.00 13.18
CA GLU A 14 8.17 23.77 12.40
C GLU A 14 7.01 22.87 11.94
N PRO A 15 5.77 23.39 11.84
CA PRO A 15 4.66 22.66 11.27
C PRO A 15 4.97 22.18 9.85
N ALA A 16 4.63 20.94 9.55
CA ALA A 16 4.86 20.30 8.26
C ALA A 16 3.73 19.35 7.88
N THR A 17 3.53 19.17 6.58
CA THR A 17 2.52 18.26 6.01
C THR A 17 3.17 17.31 5.01
N ALA A 18 2.98 16.01 5.20
CA ALA A 18 3.32 14.98 4.23
C ALA A 18 2.06 14.50 3.52
N THR A 19 2.11 14.42 2.19
CA THR A 19 1.04 13.87 1.35
C THR A 19 1.57 12.71 0.53
N VAL A 20 0.83 11.60 0.54
CA VAL A 20 1.06 10.44 -0.33
C VAL A 20 -0.18 10.20 -1.15
N ASP A 21 -0.04 10.13 -2.47
CA ASP A 21 -1.10 9.66 -3.36
C ASP A 21 -0.76 8.28 -3.92
N VAL A 22 -1.75 7.39 -3.87
CA VAL A 22 -1.69 6.07 -4.49
C VAL A 22 -2.67 6.02 -5.65
N PHE A 23 -2.18 5.62 -6.82
CA PHE A 23 -2.98 5.46 -8.02
C PHE A 23 -2.99 4.00 -8.46
N VAL A 24 -4.18 3.50 -8.80
CA VAL A 24 -4.39 2.20 -9.44
C VAL A 24 -5.32 2.41 -10.62
N TYR A 25 -4.92 1.97 -11.80
CA TYR A 25 -5.72 2.05 -13.02
C TYR A 25 -6.44 0.71 -13.26
N PRO A 26 -7.65 0.72 -13.87
CA PRO A 26 -8.27 -0.51 -14.33
C PRO A 26 -7.36 -1.22 -15.34
N ASP A 27 -7.47 -2.53 -15.41
CA ASP A 27 -6.71 -3.38 -16.32
C ASP A 27 -7.67 -3.92 -17.39
N GLU A 28 -7.50 -3.45 -18.62
CA GLU A 28 -8.35 -3.83 -19.74
C GLU A 28 -8.13 -5.27 -20.21
N GLU A 29 -6.94 -5.84 -19.95
CA GLU A 29 -6.62 -7.22 -20.38
C GLU A 29 -7.36 -8.25 -19.53
N THR A 30 -7.34 -8.07 -18.21
CA THR A 30 -8.06 -8.95 -17.28
C THR A 30 -9.52 -8.55 -17.08
N GLY A 31 -9.87 -7.30 -17.40
CA GLY A 31 -11.18 -6.71 -17.12
C GLY A 31 -11.37 -6.29 -15.66
N PHE A 32 -10.33 -6.38 -14.82
CA PHE A 32 -10.42 -5.98 -13.43
C PHE A 32 -10.43 -4.46 -13.27
N ASN A 33 -11.41 -3.98 -12.52
CA ASN A 33 -11.46 -2.57 -12.17
C ASN A 33 -10.38 -2.22 -11.14
N ALA A 34 -10.10 -0.92 -11.00
CA ALA A 34 -9.07 -0.45 -10.08
C ALA A 34 -9.31 -0.84 -8.61
N MET A 35 -10.57 -0.95 -8.17
CA MET A 35 -10.90 -1.38 -6.81
C MET A 35 -10.51 -2.86 -6.63
N GLU A 36 -10.92 -3.72 -7.55
CA GLU A 36 -10.66 -5.16 -7.53
C GLU A 36 -9.16 -5.43 -7.48
N GLN A 37 -8.39 -4.73 -8.33
CA GLN A 37 -6.93 -4.82 -8.30
C GLN A 37 -6.34 -4.32 -6.98
N SER A 38 -6.79 -3.16 -6.49
CA SER A 38 -6.26 -2.60 -5.25
C SER A 38 -6.42 -3.53 -4.04
N THR A 39 -7.58 -4.19 -3.93
CA THR A 39 -7.88 -5.13 -2.85
C THR A 39 -7.24 -6.50 -3.09
N GLY A 40 -7.40 -7.04 -4.30
CA GLY A 40 -6.99 -8.39 -4.66
C GLY A 40 -5.48 -8.58 -4.61
N TRP A 41 -4.71 -7.64 -5.15
CA TRP A 41 -3.25 -7.76 -5.14
C TRP A 41 -2.67 -7.68 -3.73
N HIS A 42 -3.16 -6.76 -2.89
CA HIS A 42 -2.75 -6.70 -1.49
C HIS A 42 -3.03 -8.02 -0.76
N ALA A 43 -4.27 -8.52 -0.88
CA ALA A 43 -4.65 -9.79 -0.26
C ALA A 43 -3.79 -10.96 -0.75
N ALA A 44 -3.52 -11.05 -2.05
CA ALA A 44 -2.71 -12.11 -2.62
C ALA A 44 -1.26 -12.11 -2.10
N ILE A 45 -0.63 -10.93 -2.00
CA ILE A 45 0.73 -10.78 -1.46
C ILE A 45 0.78 -11.21 0.00
N VAL A 46 -0.15 -10.69 0.82
CA VAL A 46 -0.21 -11.02 2.26
C VAL A 46 -0.47 -12.51 2.47
N CYS A 47 -1.42 -13.11 1.73
CA CYS A 47 -1.66 -14.55 1.77
C CYS A 47 -0.40 -15.36 1.40
N HIS A 48 0.34 -14.94 0.38
CA HIS A 48 1.61 -15.58 0.02
C HIS A 48 2.65 -15.48 1.15
N TRP A 49 2.77 -14.33 1.81
CA TRP A 49 3.68 -14.13 2.93
C TRP A 49 3.28 -14.92 4.18
N MET A 50 1.98 -15.07 4.43
CA MET A 50 1.48 -15.97 5.48
C MET A 50 1.86 -17.43 5.15
N ALA A 51 1.61 -17.87 3.91
CA ALA A 51 1.90 -19.23 3.48
C ALA A 51 3.40 -19.56 3.49
N SER A 52 4.28 -18.57 3.25
CA SER A 52 5.74 -18.74 3.29
C SER A 52 6.34 -18.60 4.70
N GLY A 53 5.52 -18.34 5.72
CA GLY A 53 5.97 -18.15 7.09
C GLY A 53 6.66 -16.81 7.36
N ARG A 54 6.58 -15.86 6.42
CA ARG A 54 7.09 -14.50 6.60
C ARG A 54 6.24 -13.69 7.58
N ILE A 55 4.95 -13.99 7.67
CA ILE A 55 4.03 -13.42 8.67
C ILE A 55 3.76 -14.47 9.74
N ALA A 56 3.86 -14.08 11.01
CA ALA A 56 3.60 -14.98 12.13
C ALA A 56 2.13 -15.41 12.20
N PRO A 57 1.81 -16.66 12.61
CA PRO A 57 0.44 -17.10 12.79
C PRO A 57 -0.30 -16.28 13.87
N GLY A 58 -1.58 -15.98 13.63
CA GLY A 58 -2.45 -15.29 14.58
C GLY A 58 -3.41 -14.29 13.91
N ALA A 59 -4.26 -13.66 14.72
CA ALA A 59 -5.18 -12.61 14.28
C ALA A 59 -4.62 -11.21 14.58
N THR A 60 -3.38 -10.96 14.14
CA THR A 60 -2.69 -9.68 14.35
C THR A 60 -3.17 -8.65 13.32
N PRO A 61 -3.46 -7.39 13.72
CA PRO A 61 -3.80 -6.32 12.78
C PRO A 61 -2.74 -6.14 11.68
N ASN A 62 -3.19 -5.78 10.48
CA ASN A 62 -2.36 -5.73 9.27
C ASN A 62 -1.15 -4.80 9.43
N GLU A 63 -1.37 -3.61 9.99
CA GLU A 63 -0.37 -2.59 10.26
C GLU A 63 0.72 -3.01 11.25
N LEU A 64 0.48 -4.10 12.02
CA LEU A 64 1.46 -4.69 12.92
C LEU A 64 2.08 -5.98 12.36
N ALA A 65 1.38 -6.67 11.47
CA ALA A 65 1.79 -7.98 10.94
C ALA A 65 2.55 -7.89 9.61
N VAL A 66 2.28 -6.85 8.81
CA VAL A 66 2.79 -6.70 7.44
C VAL A 66 3.84 -5.60 7.40
N ASP A 67 5.04 -5.96 6.96
CA ASP A 67 6.12 -4.99 6.70
C ASP A 67 5.76 -4.12 5.48
N ALA A 68 5.39 -2.87 5.74
CA ALA A 68 5.02 -1.90 4.72
C ALA A 68 6.17 -1.62 3.74
N THR A 69 7.41 -1.51 4.24
CA THR A 69 8.59 -1.22 3.39
C THR A 69 8.82 -2.34 2.38
N ALA A 70 8.58 -3.58 2.77
CA ALA A 70 8.66 -4.72 1.86
C ALA A 70 7.45 -4.86 0.92
N LEU A 71 6.30 -4.29 1.28
CA LEU A 71 5.06 -4.43 0.51
C LEU A 71 5.04 -3.48 -0.69
N ILE A 72 5.58 -2.27 -0.53
CA ILE A 72 5.59 -1.26 -1.58
C ILE A 72 6.20 -1.78 -2.90
N PRO A 73 7.38 -2.44 -2.93
CA PRO A 73 7.92 -3.00 -4.16
C PRO A 73 7.02 -4.04 -4.85
N GLU A 74 6.32 -4.88 -4.07
CA GLU A 74 5.38 -5.87 -4.61
C GLU A 74 4.16 -5.19 -5.26
N LEU A 75 3.65 -4.11 -4.65
CA LEU A 75 2.56 -3.33 -5.21
C LEU A 75 3.01 -2.55 -6.44
N THR A 76 4.19 -1.93 -6.42
CA THR A 76 4.76 -1.23 -7.59
C THR A 76 4.94 -2.17 -8.78
N ALA A 77 5.42 -3.40 -8.55
CA ALA A 77 5.54 -4.42 -9.59
C ALA A 77 4.20 -4.82 -10.22
N ARG A 78 3.08 -4.49 -9.57
CA ARG A 78 1.69 -4.77 -10.01
C ARG A 78 0.95 -3.51 -10.44
N GLY A 79 1.68 -2.44 -10.76
CA GLY A 79 1.12 -1.22 -11.37
C GLY A 79 0.55 -0.19 -10.39
N PHE A 80 0.80 -0.35 -9.08
CA PHE A 80 0.48 0.71 -8.12
C PHE A 80 1.51 1.83 -8.24
N LEU A 81 1.02 3.06 -8.45
CA LEU A 81 1.88 4.24 -8.54
C LEU A 81 1.73 5.06 -7.26
N PHE A 82 2.87 5.54 -6.76
CA PHE A 82 2.95 6.34 -5.54
C PHE A 82 3.58 7.69 -5.88
N THR A 83 3.02 8.77 -5.33
CA THR A 83 3.71 10.07 -5.30
C THR A 83 3.78 10.57 -3.87
N GLU A 84 4.92 11.14 -3.49
CA GLU A 84 5.17 11.63 -2.14
C GLU A 84 5.58 13.09 -2.18
N LYS A 85 5.04 13.90 -1.26
CA LYS A 85 5.38 15.31 -1.10
C LYS A 85 5.44 15.66 0.38
N VAL A 86 6.46 16.41 0.79
CA VAL A 86 6.59 16.96 2.15
C VAL A 86 6.75 18.46 2.03
N GLU A 87 5.88 19.21 2.70
CA GLU A 87 5.86 20.68 2.76
C GLU A 87 6.02 21.17 4.20
#